data_AF-A0A061GIP2-F1
#
_entry.id   AF-A0A061GIP2-F1
#
_cell.length_a   1.000
_cell.length_b   1.000
_cell.length_c   1.000
_cell.angle_alpha   90.00
_cell.angle_beta   90.00
_cell.angle_gamma   90.00
#
_symmetry.space_group_name_H-M   'P 1'
#
loop_
_entity.id
_entity.type
_entity.pdbx_description
1 polymer ?
#
loop_
_entity_poly.entity_id
_entity_poly.type
_entity_poly.pdbx_seq_one_letter_code
_entity_poly.pdbx_strand_id
1 'polypeptide(L)'
;KPSPFYFFIFFTNKTEQFGNLLFPAFTVPEERRGAFQSQKNTLALMADRRSAFLQVYYKLKSELLEDPSFEFTDVSRQWVDRMLDYNVPGGKLNRGLSVIDSYRLLKEGKELTENEIFLASALGWCIEWLQAYFLVLDDIMDNSHTRRGHPCWFRVPQVGLIAVNDGILLRNHICRILKNHFREKPYYVDLLDLFNEVEFQTASGQMIDLITTLEGEKDLSKYSLSQHRRIVQYKTAYYSFYLPVACALVMSGENLDNHIDVKNILVDMGIYFQVQDDYLDCFGDPETIDWN
;
A
#
# COMPACT_ATOMS: atom_id res chain seq x y z
N LYS A 1 -6.73 26.02 -20.12
CA LYS A 1 -7.02 24.57 -20.15
C LYS A 1 -5.74 23.86 -20.58
N PRO A 2 -5.00 23.20 -19.68
CA PRO A 2 -3.87 22.38 -20.10
C PRO A 2 -4.42 21.13 -20.83
N SER A 3 -3.74 20.72 -21.88
CA SER A 3 -4.12 19.61 -22.76
C SER A 3 -3.79 18.26 -22.10
N PRO A 4 -4.65 17.21 -22.23
CA PRO A 4 -4.38 15.84 -21.77
C PRO A 4 -3.05 15.25 -22.27
N PHE A 5 -2.52 15.77 -23.38
CA PHE A 5 -1.23 15.34 -23.95
C PHE A 5 -0.02 15.72 -23.11
N TYR A 6 -0.07 16.82 -22.35
CA TYR A 6 1.03 17.20 -21.46
C TYR A 6 1.08 16.30 -20.22
N PHE A 7 -0.07 15.79 -19.76
CA PHE A 7 -0.14 14.81 -18.67
C PHE A 7 0.48 13.47 -19.09
N PHE A 8 0.24 13.05 -20.34
CA PHE A 8 0.76 11.79 -20.89
C PHE A 8 2.28 11.80 -21.10
N ILE A 9 2.86 12.89 -21.63
CA ILE A 9 4.32 13.00 -21.83
C ILE A 9 5.07 13.16 -20.49
N PHE A 10 4.46 13.82 -19.50
CA PHE A 10 5.04 13.94 -18.16
C PHE A 10 4.99 12.62 -17.40
N PHE A 11 3.92 11.82 -17.57
CA PHE A 11 3.85 10.47 -17.01
C PHE A 11 4.72 9.47 -17.76
N THR A 12 4.89 9.52 -19.09
CA THR A 12 5.74 8.54 -19.80
C THR A 12 7.24 8.70 -19.54
N ASN A 13 7.74 9.94 -19.42
CA ASN A 13 9.12 10.19 -18.99
C ASN A 13 9.32 9.98 -17.48
N LYS A 14 8.24 10.02 -16.68
CA LYS A 14 8.28 9.68 -15.25
C LYS A 14 7.86 8.25 -14.94
N THR A 15 7.31 7.45 -15.86
CA THR A 15 7.05 6.02 -15.66
C THR A 15 8.35 5.22 -15.61
N GLU A 16 9.44 5.70 -16.22
CA GLU A 16 10.78 5.16 -15.92
C GLU A 16 11.19 5.48 -14.47
N GLN A 17 10.94 6.69 -13.97
CA GLN A 17 11.26 7.04 -12.57
C GLN A 17 10.31 6.40 -11.53
N PHE A 18 9.02 6.31 -11.82
CA PHE A 18 7.98 5.65 -11.01
C PHE A 18 8.11 4.14 -11.07
N GLY A 19 8.41 3.59 -12.26
CA GLY A 19 8.75 2.20 -12.46
C GLY A 19 10.02 1.85 -11.70
N ASN A 20 11.08 2.66 -11.77
CA ASN A 20 12.29 2.43 -10.97
C ASN A 20 12.08 2.62 -9.46
N LEU A 21 11.06 3.37 -9.03
CA LEU A 21 10.68 3.49 -7.62
C LEU A 21 9.92 2.26 -7.10
N LEU A 22 9.09 1.65 -7.94
CA LEU A 22 8.29 0.47 -7.59
C LEU A 22 9.01 -0.86 -7.92
N PHE A 23 10.00 -0.84 -8.81
CA PHE A 23 10.69 -2.03 -9.36
C PHE A 23 12.22 -1.82 -9.44
N PRO A 24 12.99 -2.09 -8.36
CA PRO A 24 14.44 -1.97 -8.38
C PRO A 24 15.18 -3.08 -9.15
N ALA A 25 14.48 -4.09 -9.70
CA ALA A 25 15.10 -5.30 -10.24
C ALA A 25 15.62 -5.20 -11.70
N PHE A 26 15.54 -4.04 -12.35
CA PHE A 26 15.94 -3.91 -13.76
C PHE A 26 17.04 -2.86 -13.96
N THR A 27 18.29 -3.32 -13.90
CA THR A 27 19.42 -2.63 -14.54
C THR A 27 20.17 -3.61 -15.42
N VAL A 28 20.10 -3.43 -16.75
CA VAL A 28 21.03 -4.04 -17.71
C VAL A 28 22.38 -3.30 -17.58
N PRO A 29 23.52 -4.00 -17.45
CA PRO A 29 24.80 -3.35 -17.14
C PRO A 29 25.58 -2.95 -18.40
N GLU A 30 25.86 -1.65 -18.59
CA GLU A 30 27.22 -1.06 -18.49
C GLU A 30 27.29 0.40 -18.97
N GLU A 31 27.70 1.31 -18.07
CA GLU A 31 28.75 2.32 -18.29
C GLU A 31 29.32 2.76 -16.92
N ARG A 32 30.57 2.35 -16.65
CA ARG A 32 31.18 2.39 -15.30
C ARG A 32 32.01 3.65 -15.03
N ARG A 33 31.50 4.49 -14.13
CA ARG A 33 32.17 5.16 -12.99
C ARG A 33 31.29 6.30 -12.45
N GLY A 34 30.53 6.97 -13.32
CA GLY A 34 29.49 7.96 -12.94
C GLY A 34 28.22 7.33 -12.35
N ALA A 35 27.84 6.15 -12.85
CA ALA A 35 26.66 5.41 -12.37
C ALA A 35 26.77 4.97 -10.90
N PHE A 36 27.97 4.63 -10.41
CA PHE A 36 28.17 4.20 -9.03
C PHE A 36 27.95 5.31 -8.00
N GLN A 37 28.35 6.55 -8.32
CA GLN A 37 28.14 7.70 -7.45
C GLN A 37 26.67 8.16 -7.47
N SER A 38 26.05 8.13 -8.65
CA SER A 38 24.61 8.38 -8.83
C SER A 38 23.76 7.36 -8.06
N GLN A 39 24.06 6.06 -8.20
CA GLN A 39 23.35 4.99 -7.50
C GLN A 39 23.56 5.05 -5.98
N LYS A 40 24.76 5.37 -5.50
CA LYS A 40 25.01 5.62 -4.07
C LYS A 40 24.23 6.82 -3.53
N ASN A 41 24.15 7.91 -4.28
CA ASN A 41 23.37 9.09 -3.89
C ASN A 41 21.87 8.79 -3.88
N THR A 42 21.37 8.04 -4.86
CA THR A 42 19.97 7.59 -4.91
C THR A 42 19.63 6.66 -3.74
N LEU A 43 20.51 5.70 -3.43
CA LEU A 43 20.34 4.79 -2.29
C LEU A 43 20.38 5.54 -0.95
N ALA A 44 21.27 6.51 -0.79
CA ALA A 44 21.32 7.34 0.41
C ALA A 44 20.07 8.21 0.57
N LEU A 45 19.56 8.79 -0.53
CA LEU A 45 18.33 9.57 -0.53
C LEU A 45 17.09 8.70 -0.25
N MET A 46 17.05 7.47 -0.78
CA MET A 46 16.00 6.49 -0.47
C MET A 46 16.04 6.07 1.00
N ALA A 47 17.23 5.84 1.56
CA ALA A 47 17.40 5.50 2.97
C ALA A 47 16.95 6.63 3.90
N ASP A 48 17.27 7.88 3.57
CA ASP A 48 16.84 9.06 4.31
C ASP A 48 15.31 9.24 4.27
N ARG A 49 14.69 9.08 3.09
CA ARG A 49 13.23 9.12 2.92
C ARG A 49 12.51 8.02 3.68
N ARG A 50 13.01 6.77 3.60
CA ARG A 50 12.43 5.64 4.34
C ARG A 50 12.52 5.87 5.84
N SER A 51 13.66 6.39 6.32
CA SER A 51 13.84 6.73 7.74
C SER A 51 12.82 7.77 8.19
N ALA A 52 12.65 8.88 7.44
CA ALA A 52 11.66 9.90 7.75
C ALA A 52 10.23 9.34 7.75
N PHE A 53 9.88 8.48 6.80
CA PHE A 53 8.57 7.81 6.77
C PHE A 53 8.35 6.92 7.98
N LEU A 54 9.37 6.17 8.42
CA LEU A 54 9.33 5.35 9.64
C LEU A 54 9.20 6.18 10.92
N GLN A 55 9.74 7.40 10.98
CA GLN A 55 9.51 8.27 12.14
C GLN A 55 8.02 8.62 12.30
N VAL A 56 7.32 8.80 11.18
CA VAL A 56 5.86 9.01 11.20
C VAL A 56 5.13 7.77 11.73
N TYR A 57 5.57 6.57 11.37
CA TYR A 57 5.01 5.32 11.93
C TYR A 57 5.07 5.29 13.46
N TYR A 58 6.23 5.56 14.05
CA TYR A 58 6.38 5.53 15.50
C TYR A 58 5.51 6.56 16.21
N LYS A 59 5.36 7.75 15.60
CA LYS A 59 4.44 8.77 16.11
C LYS A 59 2.98 8.30 16.06
N LEU A 60 2.52 7.80 14.91
CA LEU A 60 1.14 7.30 14.76
C LEU A 60 0.87 6.11 15.69
N LYS A 61 1.81 5.18 15.82
CA LYS A 61 1.74 4.04 16.74
C LYS A 61 1.57 4.52 18.19
N SER A 62 2.40 5.49 18.62
CA SER A 62 2.31 6.06 19.97
C SER A 62 0.93 6.66 20.24
N GLU A 63 0.39 7.42 19.30
CA GLU A 63 -0.95 8.03 19.42
C GLU A 63 -2.07 6.98 19.50
N LEU A 64 -1.96 5.88 18.73
CA LEU A 64 -2.93 4.77 18.77
C LEU A 64 -2.88 4.01 20.10
N LEU A 65 -1.69 3.82 20.67
CA LEU A 65 -1.51 3.18 21.97
C LEU A 65 -2.03 4.07 23.11
N GLU A 66 -2.11 5.38 22.91
CA GLU A 66 -2.64 6.36 23.87
C GLU A 66 -4.08 6.79 23.55
N ASP A 67 -4.78 6.05 22.69
CA ASP A 67 -6.11 6.45 22.24
C ASP A 67 -7.12 6.49 23.41
N PRO A 68 -7.73 7.65 23.71
CA PRO A 68 -8.64 7.81 24.86
C PRO A 68 -9.99 7.08 24.69
N SER A 69 -10.27 6.52 23.51
CA SER A 69 -11.48 5.74 23.27
C SER A 69 -11.39 4.31 23.80
N PHE A 70 -10.23 3.90 24.31
CA PHE A 70 -10.02 2.60 24.94
C PHE A 70 -9.15 2.73 26.20
N GLU A 71 -9.58 2.07 27.28
CA GLU A 71 -8.82 2.03 28.53
C GLU A 71 -7.72 0.95 28.42
N PHE A 72 -6.54 1.36 27.96
CA PHE A 72 -5.39 0.47 27.87
C PHE A 72 -4.83 0.08 29.25
N THR A 73 -4.58 -1.22 29.41
CA THR A 73 -3.70 -1.76 30.46
C THR A 73 -2.30 -1.99 29.89
N ASP A 74 -1.31 -2.25 30.73
CA ASP A 74 0.04 -2.60 30.25
C ASP A 74 0.02 -3.82 29.32
N VAL A 75 -0.81 -4.82 29.63
CA VAL A 75 -0.93 -6.05 28.83
C VAL A 75 -1.55 -5.78 27.46
N SER A 76 -2.67 -5.06 27.40
CA SER A 76 -3.31 -4.75 26.12
C SER A 76 -2.49 -3.79 25.27
N ARG A 77 -1.77 -2.86 25.90
CA ARG A 77 -0.85 -1.94 25.22
C ARG A 77 0.32 -2.69 24.57
N GLN A 78 0.97 -3.57 25.32
CA GLN A 78 2.07 -4.40 24.81
C GLN A 78 1.61 -5.34 23.69
N TRP A 79 0.39 -5.88 23.78
CA TRP A 79 -0.19 -6.71 22.73
C TRP A 79 -0.32 -5.94 21.41
N VAL A 80 -0.98 -4.77 21.45
CA VAL A 80 -1.19 -3.94 20.26
C VAL A 80 0.13 -3.42 19.71
N ASP A 81 1.05 -2.98 20.56
CA ASP A 81 2.39 -2.52 20.15
C ASP A 81 3.15 -3.59 19.36
N ARG A 82 3.23 -4.81 19.91
CA ARG A 82 3.86 -5.95 19.24
C ARG A 82 3.15 -6.32 17.94
N MET A 83 1.81 -6.35 17.95
CA MET A 83 1.01 -6.68 16.78
C MET A 83 1.24 -5.67 15.63
N LEU A 84 1.35 -4.39 15.96
CA LEU A 84 1.64 -3.33 14.98
C LEU A 84 3.04 -3.46 14.40
N ASP A 85 4.07 -3.63 15.25
CA ASP A 85 5.46 -3.76 14.79
C ASP A 85 5.67 -5.02 13.92
N TYR A 86 4.92 -6.09 14.20
CA TYR A 86 5.00 -7.34 13.45
C TYR A 86 4.40 -7.24 12.05
N ASN A 87 3.22 -6.62 11.93
CA ASN A 87 2.41 -6.71 10.72
C ASN A 87 2.56 -5.52 9.77
N VAL A 88 2.90 -4.33 10.28
CA VAL A 88 2.77 -3.09 9.51
C VAL A 88 4.08 -2.65 8.81
N PRO A 89 5.20 -2.39 9.51
CA PRO A 89 6.37 -1.74 8.89
C PRO A 89 7.30 -2.68 8.11
N GLY A 90 7.05 -4.00 8.13
CA GLY A 90 8.00 -5.01 7.63
C GLY A 90 8.16 -5.11 6.11
N GLY A 91 7.32 -4.44 5.32
CA GLY A 91 7.37 -4.52 3.86
C GLY A 91 8.31 -3.49 3.19
N LYS A 92 8.22 -3.40 1.86
CA LYS A 92 8.96 -2.39 1.08
C LYS A 92 8.39 -0.98 1.24
N LEU A 93 7.15 -0.86 1.72
CA LEU A 93 6.44 0.42 1.96
C LEU A 93 6.21 1.23 0.67
N ASN A 94 6.22 0.55 -0.48
CA ASN A 94 6.11 1.18 -1.79
C ASN A 94 4.79 1.94 -1.95
N ARG A 95 3.68 1.40 -1.43
CA ARG A 95 2.35 2.04 -1.52
C ARG A 95 2.31 3.30 -0.67
N GLY A 96 2.81 3.22 0.56
CA GLY A 96 2.89 4.34 1.48
C GLY A 96 3.78 5.47 0.98
N LEU A 97 4.99 5.13 0.51
CA LEU A 97 5.94 6.10 -0.06
C LEU A 97 5.39 6.76 -1.33
N SER A 98 4.63 6.02 -2.15
CA SER A 98 4.00 6.54 -3.37
C SER A 98 3.05 7.71 -3.12
N VAL A 99 2.43 7.83 -1.93
CA VAL A 99 1.60 9.01 -1.58
C VAL A 99 2.46 10.27 -1.54
N ILE A 100 3.61 10.18 -0.89
CA ILE A 100 4.54 11.31 -0.70
C ILE A 100 5.13 11.72 -2.05
N ASP A 101 5.57 10.75 -2.84
CA ASP A 101 6.16 11.02 -4.15
C ASP A 101 5.11 11.59 -5.12
N SER A 102 3.89 11.05 -5.14
CA SER A 102 2.78 11.62 -5.92
C SER A 102 2.46 13.05 -5.50
N TYR A 103 2.35 13.31 -4.19
CA TYR A 103 2.05 14.65 -3.68
C TYR A 103 3.15 15.67 -4.04
N ARG A 104 4.42 15.27 -3.90
CA ARG A 104 5.56 16.10 -4.32
C ARG A 104 5.51 16.44 -5.81
N LEU A 105 5.12 15.47 -6.65
CA LEU A 105 5.04 15.66 -8.09
C LEU A 105 3.91 16.60 -8.49
N LEU A 106 2.76 16.53 -7.81
CA LEU A 106 1.63 17.45 -7.99
C LEU A 106 1.95 18.89 -7.59
N LYS A 107 2.94 19.09 -6.70
CA LYS A 107 3.43 20.42 -6.30
C LYS A 107 4.42 21.06 -7.27
N GLU A 108 4.68 20.42 -8.43
CA GLU A 108 5.49 20.95 -9.53
C GLU A 108 6.90 21.41 -9.11
N GLY A 109 7.53 20.69 -8.18
CA GLY A 109 8.90 20.98 -7.74
C GLY A 109 9.02 22.02 -6.62
N LYS A 110 7.90 22.48 -6.05
CA LYS A 110 7.92 23.22 -4.78
C LYS A 110 8.31 22.30 -3.63
N GLU A 111 9.11 22.83 -2.69
CA GLU A 111 9.44 22.10 -1.47
C GLU A 111 8.18 21.87 -0.63
N LEU A 112 8.06 20.66 -0.08
CA LEU A 112 7.00 20.31 0.84
C LEU A 112 7.36 20.84 2.23
N THR A 113 6.38 21.44 2.90
CA THR A 113 6.51 21.77 4.32
C THR A 113 6.58 20.49 5.16
N GLU A 114 7.16 20.57 6.37
CA GLU A 114 7.21 19.45 7.31
C GLU A 114 5.80 18.89 7.60
N ASN A 115 4.81 19.77 7.72
CA ASN A 115 3.43 19.37 7.92
C ASN A 115 2.84 18.64 6.70
N GLU A 116 3.14 19.06 5.48
CA GLU A 116 2.72 18.33 4.27
C GLU A 116 3.39 16.97 4.18
N ILE A 117 4.69 16.87 4.49
CA ILE A 117 5.40 15.59 4.53
C ILE A 117 4.75 14.66 5.56
N PHE A 118 4.46 15.17 6.76
CA PHE A 118 3.81 14.40 7.81
C PHE A 118 2.42 13.91 7.38
N LEU A 119 1.56 14.77 6.83
CA LEU A 119 0.21 14.40 6.40
C LEU A 119 0.23 13.41 5.23
N ALA A 120 1.08 13.61 4.22
CA ALA A 120 1.23 12.66 3.12
C ALA A 120 1.74 11.31 3.63
N SER A 121 2.68 11.32 4.58
CA SER A 121 3.18 10.10 5.24
C SER A 121 2.09 9.42 6.06
N ALA A 122 1.24 10.16 6.77
CA ALA A 122 0.14 9.60 7.54
C ALA A 122 -0.89 8.91 6.64
N LEU A 123 -1.22 9.50 5.48
CA LEU A 123 -2.04 8.82 4.46
C LEU A 123 -1.34 7.59 3.91
N GLY A 124 -0.04 7.67 3.63
CA GLY A 124 0.76 6.51 3.22
C GLY A 124 0.69 5.37 4.23
N TRP A 125 0.82 5.67 5.52
CA TRP A 125 0.65 4.68 6.57
C TRP A 125 -0.77 4.13 6.67
N CYS A 126 -1.82 4.94 6.48
CA CYS A 126 -3.19 4.41 6.40
C CYS A 126 -3.32 3.31 5.32
N ILE A 127 -2.61 3.44 4.19
CA ILE A 127 -2.59 2.42 3.13
C ILE A 127 -1.81 1.17 3.56
N GLU A 128 -0.66 1.34 4.22
CA GLU A 128 0.12 0.22 4.75
C GLU A 128 -0.63 -0.53 5.88
N TRP A 129 -1.42 0.17 6.71
CA TRP A 129 -2.34 -0.44 7.69
C TRP A 129 -3.48 -1.19 7.00
N LEU A 130 -4.05 -0.63 5.93
CA LEU A 130 -5.09 -1.30 5.13
C LEU A 130 -4.54 -2.59 4.50
N GLN A 131 -3.34 -2.53 3.93
CA GLN A 131 -2.67 -3.71 3.40
C GLN A 131 -2.41 -4.74 4.51
N ALA A 132 -1.84 -4.32 5.65
CA ALA A 132 -1.56 -5.23 6.76
C ALA A 132 -2.83 -5.93 7.28
N TYR A 133 -3.96 -5.22 7.35
CA TYR A 133 -5.26 -5.78 7.66
C TYR A 133 -5.64 -6.92 6.70
N PHE A 134 -5.61 -6.66 5.40
CA PHE A 134 -5.97 -7.67 4.40
C PHE A 134 -5.00 -8.85 4.45
N LEU A 135 -3.69 -8.61 4.57
CA LEU A 135 -2.68 -9.68 4.59
C LEU A 135 -2.80 -10.60 5.81
N VAL A 136 -3.13 -10.08 6.99
CA VAL A 136 -3.36 -10.90 8.19
C VAL A 136 -4.55 -11.85 7.99
N LEU A 137 -5.63 -11.37 7.36
CA LEU A 137 -6.80 -12.21 7.09
C LEU A 137 -6.57 -13.18 5.93
N ASP A 138 -5.92 -12.72 4.87
CA ASP A 138 -5.52 -13.52 3.70
C ASP A 138 -4.63 -14.69 4.11
N ASP A 139 -3.62 -14.45 4.96
CA ASP A 139 -2.77 -15.51 5.52
C ASP A 139 -3.56 -16.59 6.25
N ILE A 140 -4.65 -16.23 6.93
CA ILE A 140 -5.53 -17.18 7.63
C ILE A 140 -6.38 -17.96 6.62
N MET A 141 -6.98 -17.27 5.65
CA MET A 141 -7.86 -17.87 4.63
C MET A 141 -7.09 -18.84 3.72
N ASP A 142 -5.86 -18.48 3.34
CA ASP A 142 -4.98 -19.28 2.49
C ASP A 142 -4.14 -20.28 3.30
N ASN A 143 -4.30 -20.29 4.63
CA ASN A 143 -3.59 -21.16 5.56
C ASN A 143 -2.05 -21.04 5.42
N SER A 144 -1.57 -19.84 5.07
CA SER A 144 -0.16 -19.52 4.82
C SER A 144 0.76 -19.82 6.01
N HIS A 145 2.04 -20.09 5.71
CA HIS A 145 3.05 -20.39 6.71
C HIS A 145 3.91 -19.18 7.07
N THR A 146 4.37 -18.44 6.07
CA THR A 146 5.32 -17.34 6.23
C THR A 146 4.94 -16.13 5.41
N ARG A 147 5.24 -14.94 5.94
CA ARG A 147 5.14 -13.64 5.27
C ARG A 147 6.32 -12.76 5.68
N ARG A 148 6.94 -12.08 4.71
CA ARG A 148 8.08 -11.16 4.93
C ARG A 148 9.21 -11.79 5.77
N GLY A 149 9.55 -13.05 5.47
CA GLY A 149 10.62 -13.79 6.16
C GLY A 149 10.29 -14.29 7.57
N HIS A 150 9.06 -14.11 8.06
CA HIS A 150 8.62 -14.54 9.38
C HIS A 150 7.36 -15.41 9.31
N PRO A 151 7.02 -16.19 10.36
CA PRO A 151 5.74 -16.88 10.43
C PRO A 151 4.56 -15.90 10.27
N CYS A 152 3.49 -16.28 9.56
CA CYS A 152 2.27 -15.46 9.51
C CYS A 152 1.75 -15.19 10.93
N TRP A 153 1.14 -14.03 11.18
CA TRP A 153 0.78 -13.59 12.53
C TRP A 153 -0.05 -14.64 13.31
N PHE A 154 -1.03 -15.25 12.65
CA PHE A 154 -1.87 -16.30 13.25
C PHE A 154 -1.11 -17.59 13.61
N ARG A 155 0.09 -17.81 13.04
CA ARG A 155 0.98 -18.94 13.34
C ARG A 155 1.92 -18.66 14.51
N VAL A 156 2.06 -17.39 14.92
CA VAL A 156 2.90 -17.03 16.06
C VAL A 156 2.33 -17.68 17.33
N PRO A 157 3.16 -18.34 18.16
CA PRO A 157 2.69 -18.95 19.40
C PRO A 157 1.91 -17.93 20.25
N GLN A 158 0.77 -18.37 20.80
CA GLN A 158 -0.18 -17.59 21.61
C GLN A 158 -1.09 -16.62 20.83
N VAL A 159 -0.89 -16.42 19.53
CA VAL A 159 -1.78 -15.59 18.70
C VAL A 159 -2.97 -16.41 18.18
N GLY A 160 -2.73 -17.42 17.34
CA GLY A 160 -3.80 -18.23 16.76
C GLY A 160 -4.86 -17.37 16.07
N LEU A 161 -6.14 -17.71 16.26
CA LEU A 161 -7.26 -16.98 15.65
C LEU A 161 -7.57 -15.62 16.29
N ILE A 162 -6.84 -15.21 17.34
CA ILE A 162 -6.90 -13.82 17.84
C ILE A 162 -6.49 -12.85 16.71
N ALA A 163 -5.63 -13.31 15.80
CA ALA A 163 -5.23 -12.60 14.59
C ALA A 163 -6.41 -12.08 13.74
N VAL A 164 -7.57 -12.76 13.74
CA VAL A 164 -8.78 -12.27 13.05
C VAL A 164 -9.21 -10.92 13.62
N ASN A 165 -9.29 -10.83 14.95
CA ASN A 165 -9.67 -9.58 15.63
C ASN A 165 -8.54 -8.54 15.58
N ASP A 166 -7.27 -8.96 15.62
CA ASP A 166 -6.14 -8.05 15.41
C ASP A 166 -6.19 -7.41 14.02
N GLY A 167 -6.59 -8.16 12.99
CA GLY A 167 -6.89 -7.63 11.65
C GLY A 167 -7.98 -6.56 11.71
N ILE A 168 -9.08 -6.82 12.41
CA ILE A 168 -10.16 -5.83 12.60
C ILE A 168 -9.63 -4.56 13.31
N LEU A 169 -8.72 -4.70 14.28
CA LEU A 169 -8.08 -3.56 14.94
C LEU A 169 -7.22 -2.75 13.96
N LEU A 170 -6.40 -3.41 13.13
CA LEU A 170 -5.62 -2.75 12.07
C LEU A 170 -6.50 -1.89 11.16
N ARG A 171 -7.63 -2.45 10.70
CA ARG A 171 -8.63 -1.71 9.90
C ARG A 171 -9.19 -0.50 10.65
N ASN A 172 -9.55 -0.65 11.92
CA ASN A 172 -10.11 0.45 12.72
C ASN A 172 -9.10 1.58 12.99
N HIS A 173 -7.81 1.27 13.10
CA HIS A 173 -6.76 2.28 13.29
C HIS A 173 -6.70 3.30 12.16
N ILE A 174 -7.06 2.92 10.93
CA ILE A 174 -7.12 3.83 9.78
C ILE A 174 -8.07 5.00 10.08
N CYS A 175 -9.29 4.71 10.54
CA CYS A 175 -10.26 5.75 10.91
C CYS A 175 -9.79 6.61 12.08
N ARG A 176 -9.01 6.04 13.02
CA ARG A 176 -8.41 6.79 14.14
C ARG A 176 -7.36 7.79 13.64
N ILE A 177 -6.44 7.35 12.78
CA ILE A 177 -5.42 8.20 12.16
C ILE A 177 -6.07 9.30 11.33
N LEU A 178 -7.05 8.95 10.48
CA LEU A 178 -7.77 9.92 9.66
C LEU A 178 -8.47 10.97 10.53
N LYS A 179 -9.17 10.55 11.59
CA LYS A 179 -9.84 11.47 12.51
C LYS A 179 -8.85 12.37 13.25
N ASN A 180 -7.72 11.85 13.71
CA ASN A 180 -6.78 12.62 14.53
C ASN A 180 -6.07 13.71 13.72
N HIS A 181 -5.73 13.44 12.45
CA HIS A 181 -4.90 14.35 11.66
C HIS A 181 -5.63 15.10 10.54
N PHE A 182 -6.80 14.62 10.13
CA PHE A 182 -7.50 15.15 8.95
C PHE A 182 -8.90 15.71 9.24
N ARG A 183 -9.47 15.52 10.44
CA ARG A 183 -10.85 15.97 10.76
C ARG A 183 -11.17 17.43 10.45
N GLU A 184 -10.18 18.31 10.53
CA GLU A 184 -10.32 19.76 10.29
C GLU A 184 -10.00 20.14 8.84
N LYS A 185 -9.60 19.18 8.00
CA LYS A 185 -9.34 19.41 6.58
C LYS A 185 -10.67 19.43 5.81
N PRO A 186 -10.79 20.31 4.80
CA PRO A 186 -12.02 20.39 4.00
C PRO A 186 -12.33 19.07 3.26
N TYR A 187 -11.30 18.27 2.99
CA TYR A 187 -11.36 16.99 2.29
C TYR A 187 -11.43 15.77 3.21
N TYR A 188 -11.76 15.95 4.49
CA TYR A 188 -11.83 14.84 5.46
C TYR A 188 -12.83 13.76 5.05
N VAL A 189 -14.03 14.18 4.63
CA VAL A 189 -15.10 13.25 4.22
C VAL A 189 -14.69 12.52 2.94
N ASP A 190 -14.08 13.21 1.98
CA ASP A 190 -13.58 12.60 0.75
C ASP A 190 -12.53 11.51 1.04
N LEU A 191 -11.66 11.72 2.02
CA LEU A 191 -10.71 10.69 2.45
C LEU A 191 -11.41 9.49 3.09
N LEU A 192 -12.39 9.71 3.97
CA LEU A 192 -13.15 8.61 4.57
C LEU A 192 -13.86 7.77 3.51
N ASP A 193 -14.57 8.43 2.59
CA ASP A 193 -15.29 7.76 1.51
C ASP A 193 -14.33 7.01 0.58
N LEU A 194 -13.20 7.64 0.22
CA LEU A 194 -12.15 7.00 -0.60
C LEU A 194 -11.61 5.72 0.04
N PHE A 195 -11.24 5.75 1.32
CA PHE A 195 -10.72 4.56 2.01
C PHE A 195 -11.79 3.47 2.15
N ASN A 196 -13.03 3.83 2.49
CA ASN A 196 -14.13 2.86 2.61
C ASN A 196 -14.49 2.22 1.27
N GLU A 197 -14.56 3.00 0.19
CA GLU A 197 -14.87 2.51 -1.16
C GLU A 197 -13.78 1.55 -1.65
N VAL A 198 -12.50 1.92 -1.48
CA VAL A 198 -11.38 1.05 -1.88
C VAL A 198 -11.29 -0.20 -1.00
N GLU A 199 -11.57 -0.10 0.30
CA GLU A 199 -11.69 -1.27 1.18
C GLU A 199 -12.80 -2.22 0.69
N PHE A 200 -13.98 -1.67 0.36
CA PHE A 200 -15.10 -2.45 -0.18
C PHE A 200 -14.75 -3.13 -1.50
N GLN A 201 -14.08 -2.42 -2.42
CA GLN A 201 -13.60 -2.98 -3.68
C GLN A 201 -12.60 -4.12 -3.44
N THR A 202 -11.67 -3.93 -2.50
CA THR A 202 -10.65 -4.93 -2.16
C THR A 202 -11.27 -6.18 -1.56
N ALA A 203 -12.17 -6.01 -0.58
CA ALA A 203 -12.92 -7.11 0.03
C ALA A 203 -13.80 -7.86 -1.00
N SER A 204 -14.42 -7.13 -1.93
CA SER A 204 -15.19 -7.72 -3.04
C SER A 204 -14.29 -8.52 -3.99
N GLY A 205 -13.09 -8.02 -4.26
CA GLY A 205 -12.04 -8.73 -5.01
C GLY A 205 -11.63 -10.03 -4.34
N GLN A 206 -11.37 -9.99 -3.03
CA GLN A 206 -11.07 -11.19 -2.23
C GLN A 206 -12.23 -12.19 -2.25
N MET A 207 -13.47 -11.72 -2.12
CA MET A 207 -14.65 -12.57 -2.18
C MET A 207 -14.72 -13.33 -3.50
N ILE A 208 -14.58 -12.64 -4.65
CA ILE A 208 -14.64 -13.30 -5.96
C ILE A 208 -13.45 -14.24 -6.20
N ASP A 209 -12.30 -13.99 -5.59
CA ASP A 209 -11.14 -14.88 -5.62
C ASP A 209 -11.44 -16.21 -4.91
N LEU A 210 -11.88 -16.13 -3.65
CA LEU A 210 -12.16 -17.29 -2.80
C LEU A 210 -13.30 -18.16 -3.36
N ILE A 211 -14.40 -17.56 -3.84
CA ILE A 211 -15.52 -18.35 -4.39
C ILE A 211 -15.18 -18.97 -5.75
N THR A 212 -14.17 -18.46 -6.45
CA THR A 212 -13.68 -19.05 -7.71
C THR A 212 -12.78 -20.26 -7.42
N THR A 213 -12.08 -20.26 -6.29
CA THR A 213 -11.05 -21.26 -5.92
C THR A 213 -11.49 -22.27 -4.86
N LEU A 214 -12.79 -22.34 -4.52
CA LEU A 214 -13.34 -23.18 -3.44
C LEU A 214 -12.78 -24.61 -3.41
N GLU A 215 -12.22 -24.97 -2.25
CA GLU A 215 -11.69 -26.31 -1.99
C GLU A 215 -12.78 -27.37 -2.18
N GLY A 216 -12.55 -28.29 -3.12
CA GLY A 216 -13.42 -29.44 -3.39
C GLY A 216 -13.97 -29.51 -4.81
N GLU A 217 -14.10 -28.37 -5.51
CA GLU A 217 -14.55 -28.31 -6.90
C GLU A 217 -13.40 -27.83 -7.82
N LYS A 218 -12.46 -28.74 -8.12
CA LYS A 218 -11.33 -28.47 -9.04
C LYS A 218 -11.76 -28.46 -10.52
N ASP A 219 -12.75 -27.65 -10.84
CA ASP A 219 -13.20 -27.44 -12.21
C ASP A 219 -12.43 -26.29 -12.86
N LEU A 220 -11.42 -26.65 -13.65
CA LEU A 220 -10.59 -25.69 -14.38
C LEU A 220 -11.38 -24.86 -15.40
N SER A 221 -12.58 -25.29 -15.79
CA SER A 221 -13.41 -24.53 -16.74
C SER A 221 -13.94 -23.21 -16.16
N LYS A 222 -13.90 -23.05 -14.82
CA LYS A 222 -14.26 -21.81 -14.12
C LYS A 222 -13.22 -20.69 -14.31
N TYR A 223 -11.98 -21.04 -14.67
CA TYR A 223 -10.89 -20.09 -14.85
C TYR A 223 -10.97 -19.47 -16.24
N SER A 224 -11.04 -18.14 -16.30
CA SER A 224 -11.04 -17.38 -17.55
C SER A 224 -10.26 -16.08 -17.38
N LEU A 225 -9.73 -15.55 -18.48
CA LEU A 225 -9.01 -14.27 -18.48
C LEU A 225 -9.89 -13.11 -17.97
N SER A 226 -11.19 -13.13 -18.26
CA SER A 226 -12.11 -12.11 -17.75
C SER A 226 -12.31 -12.21 -16.24
N GLN A 227 -12.38 -13.42 -15.69
CA GLN A 227 -12.49 -13.64 -14.26
C GLN A 227 -11.21 -13.25 -13.52
N HIS A 228 -10.04 -13.67 -14.02
CA HIS A 228 -8.74 -13.25 -13.50
C HIS A 228 -8.61 -11.73 -13.50
N ARG A 229 -8.89 -11.06 -14.63
CA ARG A 229 -8.84 -9.59 -14.71
C ARG A 229 -9.73 -8.93 -13.67
N ARG A 230 -10.93 -9.45 -13.42
CA ARG A 230 -11.85 -8.90 -12.40
C ARG A 230 -11.29 -9.10 -10.98
N ILE A 231 -10.80 -10.29 -10.66
CA ILE A 231 -10.17 -10.57 -9.36
C ILE A 231 -9.04 -9.58 -9.13
N VAL A 232 -8.08 -9.49 -10.05
CA VAL A 232 -6.92 -8.62 -9.93
C VAL A 232 -7.30 -7.14 -9.84
N GLN A 233 -8.22 -6.69 -10.68
CA GLN A 233 -8.69 -5.30 -10.68
C GLN A 233 -9.20 -4.89 -9.29
N TYR A 234 -10.06 -5.71 -8.69
CA TYR A 234 -10.71 -5.38 -7.43
C TYR A 234 -9.83 -5.72 -6.22
N LYS A 235 -9.19 -6.90 -6.19
CA LYS A 235 -8.36 -7.38 -5.07
C LYS A 235 -7.08 -6.59 -4.92
N THR A 236 -6.44 -6.15 -6.02
CA THR A 236 -5.09 -5.56 -5.96
C THR A 236 -5.04 -4.12 -6.48
N ALA A 237 -5.58 -3.86 -7.67
CA ALA A 237 -5.24 -2.64 -8.41
C ALA A 237 -5.68 -1.34 -7.71
N TYR A 238 -6.90 -1.32 -7.14
CA TYR A 238 -7.42 -0.11 -6.49
C TYR A 238 -6.61 0.31 -5.28
N TYR A 239 -6.38 -0.57 -4.30
CA TYR A 239 -5.65 -0.20 -3.09
C TYR A 239 -4.14 -0.03 -3.33
N SER A 240 -3.58 -0.73 -4.32
CA SER A 240 -2.14 -0.71 -4.58
C SER A 240 -1.67 0.44 -5.45
N PHE A 241 -2.47 0.86 -6.44
CA PHE A 241 -2.06 1.87 -7.42
C PHE A 241 -2.96 3.11 -7.39
N TYR A 242 -4.27 2.95 -7.37
CA TYR A 242 -5.19 4.09 -7.39
C TYR A 242 -5.19 4.86 -6.06
N LEU A 243 -5.36 4.17 -4.94
CA LEU A 243 -5.50 4.79 -3.61
C LEU A 243 -4.32 5.70 -3.23
N PRO A 244 -3.04 5.35 -3.45
CA PRO A 244 -1.93 6.25 -3.15
C PRO A 244 -1.99 7.57 -3.90
N VAL A 245 -2.30 7.54 -5.20
CA VAL A 245 -2.39 8.74 -6.04
C VAL A 245 -3.65 9.54 -5.73
N ALA A 246 -4.77 8.85 -5.49
CA ALA A 246 -6.02 9.50 -5.08
C ALA A 246 -5.86 10.25 -3.74
N CYS A 247 -5.16 9.67 -2.76
CA CYS A 247 -4.81 10.36 -1.51
C CYS A 247 -4.04 11.66 -1.78
N ALA A 248 -3.05 11.62 -2.67
CA ALA A 248 -2.25 12.79 -3.02
C ALA A 248 -3.08 13.87 -3.77
N LEU A 249 -3.99 13.47 -4.67
CA LEU A 249 -4.90 14.36 -5.37
C LEU A 249 -5.86 15.07 -4.40
N VAL A 250 -6.53 14.29 -3.53
CA VAL A 250 -7.45 14.81 -2.52
C VAL A 250 -6.73 15.79 -1.58
N MET A 251 -5.53 15.42 -1.11
CA MET A 251 -4.72 16.30 -0.27
C MET A 251 -4.26 17.58 -1.00
N SER A 252 -4.20 17.56 -2.33
CA SER A 252 -3.89 18.73 -3.18
C SER A 252 -5.11 19.62 -3.44
N GLY A 253 -6.30 19.22 -2.98
CA GLY A 253 -7.57 19.94 -3.19
C GLY A 253 -8.25 19.60 -4.52
N GLU A 254 -7.83 18.53 -5.19
CA GLU A 254 -8.45 18.06 -6.43
C GLU A 254 -9.73 17.28 -6.15
N ASN A 255 -10.71 17.40 -7.05
CA ASN A 255 -11.92 16.56 -7.04
C ASN A 255 -11.67 15.31 -7.90
N LEU A 256 -11.76 14.12 -7.30
CA LEU A 256 -11.51 12.84 -7.96
C LEU A 256 -12.42 12.55 -9.17
N ASP A 257 -13.62 13.14 -9.23
CA ASP A 257 -14.52 13.01 -10.39
C ASP A 257 -13.91 13.57 -11.69
N ASN A 258 -12.96 14.52 -11.57
CA ASN A 258 -12.24 15.08 -12.71
C ASN A 258 -11.04 14.21 -13.16
N HIS A 259 -10.74 13.13 -12.43
CA HIS A 259 -9.53 12.32 -12.60
C HIS A 259 -9.84 10.86 -12.95
N ILE A 260 -10.95 10.61 -13.67
CA ILE A 260 -11.35 9.26 -14.10
C ILE A 260 -10.27 8.59 -14.96
N ASP A 261 -9.62 9.33 -15.86
CA ASP A 261 -8.54 8.80 -16.71
C ASP A 261 -7.33 8.36 -15.88
N VAL A 262 -7.01 9.09 -14.81
CA VAL A 262 -5.94 8.71 -13.86
C VAL A 262 -6.28 7.39 -13.19
N LYS A 263 -7.53 7.22 -12.73
CA LYS A 263 -8.01 5.96 -12.15
C LYS A 263 -7.87 4.80 -13.13
N ASN A 264 -8.31 4.97 -14.39
CA ASN A 264 -8.26 3.92 -15.40
C ASN A 264 -6.81 3.46 -15.68
N ILE A 265 -5.88 4.42 -15.83
CA ILE A 265 -4.45 4.11 -16.05
C ILE A 265 -3.87 3.34 -14.86
N LEU A 266 -4.13 3.79 -13.63
CA LEU A 266 -3.60 3.16 -12.43
C LEU A 266 -4.18 1.76 -12.21
N VAL A 267 -5.44 1.55 -12.57
CA VAL A 267 -6.06 0.22 -12.54
C VAL A 267 -5.40 -0.72 -13.56
N ASP A 268 -5.16 -0.26 -14.79
CA ASP A 268 -4.48 -1.08 -15.80
C ASP A 268 -3.02 -1.39 -15.41
N MET A 269 -2.32 -0.43 -14.78
CA MET A 269 -0.99 -0.68 -14.20
C MET A 269 -1.05 -1.74 -13.10
N GLY A 270 -2.06 -1.70 -12.23
CA GLY A 270 -2.24 -2.70 -11.18
C GLY A 270 -2.57 -4.10 -11.73
N ILE A 271 -3.32 -4.16 -12.84
CA ILE A 271 -3.56 -5.42 -13.54
C ILE A 271 -2.26 -6.00 -14.09
N TYR A 272 -1.46 -5.16 -14.75
CA TYR A 272 -0.15 -5.58 -15.24
C TYR A 272 0.77 -6.06 -14.11
N PHE A 273 0.81 -5.33 -13.00
CA PHE A 273 1.61 -5.70 -11.82
C PHE A 273 1.27 -7.09 -11.29
N GLN A 274 -0.02 -7.42 -11.13
CA GLN A 274 -0.39 -8.74 -10.60
C GLN A 274 -0.10 -9.87 -11.60
N VAL A 275 -0.20 -9.62 -12.92
CA VAL A 275 0.24 -10.61 -13.92
C VAL A 275 1.73 -10.90 -13.79
N GLN A 276 2.54 -9.89 -13.45
CA GLN A 276 3.96 -10.09 -13.16
C GLN A 276 4.17 -10.87 -11.86
N ASP A 277 3.40 -10.55 -10.82
CA ASP A 277 3.45 -11.22 -9.52
C ASP A 277 3.11 -12.71 -9.65
N ASP A 278 2.03 -13.05 -10.37
CA ASP A 278 1.63 -14.43 -10.67
C ASP A 278 2.71 -15.19 -11.49
N TYR A 279 3.39 -14.51 -12.42
CA TYR A 279 4.50 -15.10 -13.16
C TYR A 279 5.71 -15.38 -12.24
N LEU A 280 6.05 -14.42 -11.37
CA LEU A 280 7.17 -14.57 -10.43
C LEU A 280 6.88 -15.65 -9.38
N ASP A 281 5.64 -15.80 -8.91
CA ASP A 281 5.26 -16.85 -7.96
C ASP A 281 5.61 -18.27 -8.46
N CYS A 282 5.47 -18.50 -9.77
CA CYS A 282 5.77 -19.79 -10.38
C CYS A 282 7.22 -19.92 -10.88
N PHE A 283 7.80 -18.84 -11.41
CA PHE A 283 9.06 -18.90 -12.16
C PHE A 283 10.22 -18.08 -11.59
N GLY A 284 9.96 -17.20 -10.62
CA GLY A 284 11.01 -16.41 -10.02
C GLY A 284 11.81 -17.20 -9.00
N ASP A 285 13.05 -16.77 -8.79
CA ASP A 285 13.96 -17.43 -7.85
C ASP A 285 13.57 -17.06 -6.41
N PRO A 286 13.23 -18.05 -5.55
CA PRO A 286 12.87 -17.81 -4.15
C PRO A 286 13.91 -17.02 -3.34
N GLU A 287 15.19 -17.05 -3.75
CA GLU A 287 16.26 -16.27 -3.10
C GLU A 287 16.27 -14.78 -3.50
N THR A 288 15.59 -14.44 -4.60
CA THR A 288 15.54 -13.07 -5.16
C THR A 288 14.16 -12.42 -5.07
N ILE A 289 13.09 -13.20 -4.87
CA ILE A 289 11.74 -12.68 -4.71
C ILE A 289 11.54 -12.24 -3.26
N ASP A 290 11.61 -10.91 -3.07
CA ASP A 290 11.24 -10.29 -1.81
C ASP A 290 9.76 -9.85 -1.90
N TRP A 291 8.86 -10.66 -1.33
CA TRP A 291 7.41 -10.44 -1.33
C TRP A 291 7.04 -9.16 -0.54
N ASN A 292 6.29 -8.25 -1.16
CA ASN A 292 5.86 -6.96 -0.57
C ASN A 292 5.04 -7.10 0.73
#